data_AF-A0AB36S9V8-F1
#
_entry.id   AF-A0AB36S9V8-F1
#
_cell.length_a   1.000
_cell.length_b   1.000
_cell.length_c   1.000
_cell.angle_alpha   90.00
_cell.angle_beta   90.00
_cell.angle_gamma   90.00
#
_symmetry.space_group_name_H-M   'P 1'
#
loop_
_entity.id
_entity.type
_entity.pdbx_description
1 polymer ?
#
loop_
_entity_poly.entity_id
_entity_poly.type
_entity_poly.pdbx_seq_one_letter_code
_entity_poly.pdbx_strand_id
1 'polypeptide(L)' 'MSYLEHLKRCYMHSKNKLPDSYTKEEIVLHVLKTESSHTNTYADTYSKAEQMEGWTRFFGWVHENA' A
#
# COMPACT_ATOMS: atom_id res chain seq x y z
N MET A 1 6.91 -4.40 -12.04
CA MET A 1 6.89 -3.54 -10.84
C MET A 1 6.60 -4.47 -9.66
N SER A 2 7.41 -4.48 -8.60
CA SER A 2 7.13 -5.34 -7.43
C SER A 2 5.87 -4.90 -6.70
N TYR A 3 5.27 -5.79 -5.92
CA TYR A 3 4.11 -5.42 -5.10
C TYR A 3 4.42 -4.26 -4.13
N LEU A 4 5.65 -4.19 -3.59
CA LEU A 4 6.08 -3.05 -2.77
C LEU A 4 6.03 -1.71 -3.52
N GLU A 5 6.55 -1.67 -4.76
CA GLU A 5 6.53 -0.45 -5.56
C GLU A 5 5.11 -0.05 -5.96
N HIS A 6 4.21 -1.03 -6.14
CA HIS A 6 2.78 -0.79 -6.29
C HIS A 6 2.19 -0.12 -5.04
N LEU A 7 2.41 -0.69 -3.85
CA LEU A 7 1.91 -0.13 -2.58
C LEU A 7 2.42 1.29 -2.32
N LYS A 8 3.70 1.58 -2.61
CA LYS A 8 4.26 2.95 -2.51
C LYS A 8 3.55 3.93 -3.43
N ARG A 9 3.22 3.52 -4.66
CA ARG A 9 2.44 4.35 -5.59
C ARG A 9 1.03 4.60 -5.09
N CYS A 10 0.35 3.57 -4.56
CA CYS A 10 -0.97 3.72 -3.96
C CYS A 10 -0.94 4.68 -2.75
N TYR A 11 0.10 4.60 -1.92
CA TYR A 11 0.30 5.53 -0.81
C TYR A 11 0.49 6.97 -1.30
N MET A 12 1.41 7.21 -2.23
CA MET A 12 1.64 8.56 -2.75
C MET A 12 0.41 9.12 -3.46
N HIS A 13 -0.32 8.28 -4.19
CA HIS A 13 -1.60 8.66 -4.80
C HIS A 13 -2.62 9.07 -3.73
N SER A 14 -2.78 8.26 -2.68
CA SER A 14 -3.70 8.53 -1.58
C SER A 14 -3.31 9.79 -0.82
N LYS A 15 -2.03 9.96 -0.48
CA LYS A 15 -1.48 11.16 0.17
C LYS A 15 -1.77 12.43 -0.62
N ASN A 16 -1.70 12.38 -1.95
CA ASN A 16 -1.98 13.54 -2.81
C ASN A 16 -3.48 13.79 -3.05
N LYS A 17 -4.36 12.86 -2.69
CA LYS A 17 -5.81 12.93 -2.96
C LYS A 17 -6.64 13.12 -1.71
N LEU A 18 -6.18 12.61 -0.57
CA LEU A 18 -6.83 12.75 0.72
C LEU A 18 -6.53 14.13 1.32
N PRO A 19 -7.39 14.65 2.22
CA PRO A 19 -7.14 15.91 2.88
C PRO A 19 -5.81 15.94 3.64
N ASP A 20 -5.13 17.09 3.65
CA ASP A 20 -3.86 17.27 4.38
C ASP A 20 -3.98 17.04 5.90
N SER A 21 -5.20 17.03 6.44
CA SER A 21 -5.48 16.69 7.83
C SER A 21 -5.33 15.20 8.15
N TYR A 22 -5.27 14.34 7.14
CA TYR A 22 -5.11 12.89 7.34
C TYR A 22 -3.70 12.58 7.84
N THR A 23 -3.62 11.77 8.88
CA THR A 23 -2.34 11.23 9.35
C THR A 23 -1.79 10.17 8.40
N LYS A 24 -0.50 9.88 8.50
CA LYS A 24 0.12 8.79 7.74
C LYS A 24 -0.57 7.45 8.02
N GLU A 25 -1.00 7.20 9.25
CA GLU A 25 -1.73 5.99 9.64
C GLU A 25 -3.10 5.91 8.96
N GLU A 26 -3.82 7.02 8.84
CA GLU A 26 -5.10 7.08 8.14
C GLU A 26 -4.93 6.84 6.64
N ILE A 27 -3.87 7.37 6.03
CA ILE A 27 -3.52 7.09 4.62
C ILE A 27 -3.16 5.61 4.44
N VAL A 28 -2.37 5.02 5.34
CA VAL A 28 -2.05 3.59 5.30
C VAL A 28 -3.31 2.73 5.44
N LEU A 29 -4.21 3.07 6.36
CA LEU A 29 -5.48 2.37 6.51
C LEU A 29 -6.34 2.46 5.25
N HIS A 30 -6.32 3.60 4.56
CA HIS A 30 -6.99 3.75 3.27
C HIS A 30 -6.39 2.80 2.22
N VAL A 31 -5.06 2.80 2.06
CA VAL A 31 -4.37 1.89 1.13
C VAL A 31 -4.65 0.43 1.48
N LEU A 32 -4.59 0.06 2.76
CA LEU A 32 -4.88 -1.29 3.22
C LEU A 32 -6.29 -1.74 2.84
N LYS A 33 -7.31 -0.90 3.08
CA LYS A 33 -8.70 -1.23 2.73
C LYS A 33 -8.89 -1.38 1.22
N THR A 34 -8.35 -0.46 0.44
CA THR A 34 -8.49 -0.46 -1.02
C THR A 34 -7.78 -1.65 -1.65
N GLU A 35 -6.51 -1.86 -1.31
CA GLU A 35 -5.69 -2.90 -1.92
C GLU A 35 -6.05 -4.31 -1.44
N SER A 36 -6.46 -4.47 -0.17
CA SER A 36 -6.93 -5.78 0.32
C SER A 36 -8.18 -6.25 -0.42
N SER A 37 -9.02 -5.32 -0.90
CA SER A 37 -10.21 -5.62 -1.70
C SER A 37 -9.88 -6.08 -3.13
N HIS A 38 -8.63 -5.87 -3.57
CA HIS A 38 -8.15 -6.21 -4.91
C HIS A 38 -7.17 -7.39 -4.92
N THR A 39 -7.01 -8.10 -3.80
CA THR A 39 -6.09 -9.25 -3.68
C THR A 39 -6.30 -10.32 -4.75
N ASN A 40 -7.55 -10.60 -5.13
CA ASN A 40 -7.87 -11.51 -6.25
C ASN A 40 -7.56 -10.92 -7.63
N THR A 41 -7.72 -9.60 -7.79
CA THR A 41 -7.41 -8.90 -9.05
C THR A 41 -5.92 -8.97 -9.39
N TYR A 42 -5.06 -9.04 -8.37
CA TYR A 42 -3.62 -9.11 -8.56
C TYR A 42 -3.05 -10.53 -8.56
N ALA A 43 -3.88 -11.57 -8.46
CA ALA A 43 -3.41 -12.95 -8.35
C ALA A 43 -2.59 -13.41 -9.58
N ASP A 44 -2.87 -12.85 -10.77
CA ASP A 44 -2.13 -13.13 -12.00
C ASP A 44 -0.81 -12.33 -12.12
N THR A 45 -0.60 -11.35 -11.24
CA THR A 45 0.57 -10.44 -11.27
C THR A 45 1.52 -10.69 -10.09
N TYR A 46 0.98 -10.97 -8.90
CA TYR A 46 1.74 -11.11 -7.66
C TYR A 46 1.31 -12.36 -6.91
N SER A 47 2.28 -13.23 -6.61
CA SER A 47 2.03 -14.39 -5.76
C SER A 47 1.58 -13.96 -4.36
N LYS A 48 0.82 -14.80 -3.64
CA LYS A 48 0.43 -14.52 -2.24
C LYS A 48 1.64 -14.24 -1.34
N ALA A 49 2.76 -14.93 -1.58
CA ALA A 49 4.00 -14.72 -0.84
C ALA A 49 4.59 -13.33 -1.11
N GLU A 50 4.65 -12.90 -2.37
CA GLU A 50 5.10 -11.56 -2.74
C GLU A 50 4.17 -10.48 -2.14
N GLN A 51 2.86 -10.72 -2.14
CA GLN A 51 1.90 -9.79 -1.54
C GLN A 51 2.15 -9.62 -0.03
N MET A 52 2.34 -10.72 0.69
CA MET A 52 2.61 -10.72 2.14
C MET A 52 3.95 -10.04 2.48
N GLU A 53 5.00 -10.33 1.72
CA GLU A 53 6.32 -9.70 1.87
C GLU A 53 6.23 -8.20 1.55
N GLY A 54 5.52 -7.82 0.50
CA GLY A 54 5.32 -6.43 0.11
C GLY A 54 4.58 -5.62 1.18
N TRP A 55 3.54 -6.17 1.81
CA TRP A 55 2.86 -5.53 2.95
C TRP A 55 3.81 -5.29 4.12
N THR A 56 4.59 -6.30 4.50
CA THR A 56 5.57 -6.19 5.60
C THR A 56 6.58 -5.08 5.33
N ARG A 57 7.17 -5.07 4.13
CA ARG A 57 8.14 -4.04 3.71
C ARG A 57 7.51 -2.66 3.58
N PHE A 58 6.26 -2.58 3.14
CA PHE A 58 5.54 -1.34 3.01
C PHE A 58 5.32 -0.67 4.37
N PHE A 59 4.89 -1.41 5.40
CA PHE A 59 4.72 -0.85 6.74
C PHE A 59 6.05 -0.34 7.33
N GLY A 60 7.15 -1.08 7.13
CA GLY A 60 8.48 -0.61 7.53
C GLY A 60 8.88 0.69 6.80
N TRP A 61 8.67 0.74 5.49
CA TRP A 61 8.96 1.92 4.69
C TRP A 61 8.16 3.15 5.14
N VAL A 62 6.87 3.01 5.43
CA VAL A 62 6.04 4.12 5.93
C VAL A 62 6.56 4.61 7.28
N HIS A 63 6.92 3.69 8.18
CA HIS A 63 7.43 4.06 9.50
C HIS A 63 8.70 4.94 9.40
N GLU A 64 9.58 4.62 8.46
CA GLU A 64 10.88 5.29 8.27
C GLU A 64 10.81 6.56 7.39
N ASN A 65 9.90 6.65 6.43
CA ASN A 65 9.99 7.64 5.33
C ASN A 65 8.75 8.51 5.08
N ALA A 66 7.59 8.21 5.66
CA ALA A 66 6.31 8.71 5.15
C ALA A 66 5.67 9.88 5.93
#